data_AF-A0A936H0D9-F1
#
_entry.id   AF-A0A936H0D9-F1
#
_cell.length_a   1.000
_cell.length_b   1.000
_cell.length_c   1.000
_cell.angle_alpha   90.00
_cell.angle_beta   90.00
_cell.angle_gamma   90.00
#
_symmetry.space_group_name_H-M   'P 1'
#
loop_
_entity.id
_entity.type
_entity.pdbx_description
1 polymer ?
#
loop_
_entity_poly.entity_id
_entity_poly.type
_entity_poly.pdbx_seq_one_letter_code
_entity_poly.pdbx_strand_id
1 'polypeptide(L)'
;MVKILAWIFIFFNVYMGGNFFLNAIGILQDSKYGVGATRLYAVLLLAMAGASVYFMFVKSNAKMALWIGAGAWVLIFFILLANMIFGKYN
;
A
#
# COMPACT_ATOMS: atom_id res chain seq x y z
N MET A 1 -7.01 15.68 14.90
CA MET A 1 -7.30 14.24 14.80
C MET A 1 -7.07 13.68 13.39
N VAL A 2 -7.78 14.14 12.35
CA VAL A 2 -7.64 13.61 10.96
C VAL A 2 -6.20 13.63 10.42
N LYS A 3 -5.43 14.70 10.68
CA LYS A 3 -4.02 14.80 10.27
C LYS A 3 -3.15 13.67 10.86
N ILE A 4 -3.36 13.33 12.13
CA ILE A 4 -2.62 12.27 12.81
C ILE A 4 -2.97 10.91 12.20
N LEU A 5 -4.26 10.66 11.97
CA LEU A 5 -4.71 9.43 11.31
C LEU A 5 -4.14 9.30 9.89
N ALA A 6 -4.13 10.38 9.11
CA ALA A 6 -3.53 10.39 7.78
C ALA A 6 -2.04 10.02 7.84
N TRP A 7 -1.31 10.57 8.82
CA TRP A 7 0.10 10.23 9.03
C TRP A 7 0.32 8.78 9.42
N ILE A 8 -0.52 8.22 10.29
CA ILE A 8 -0.45 6.79 10.65
C ILE A 8 -0.55 5.92 9.39
N PHE A 9 -1.54 6.19 8.52
CA PHE A 9 -1.69 5.46 7.26
C PHE A 9 -0.53 5.70 6.29
N ILE A 10 0.00 6.92 6.19
CA ILE A 10 1.19 7.20 5.37
C ILE A 10 2.36 6.36 5.84
N PHE A 11 2.72 6.41 7.13
CA PHE A 11 3.85 5.66 7.66
C PHE A 11 3.66 4.16 7.53
N PHE A 12 2.44 3.67 7.77
CA PHE A 12 2.12 2.27 7.62
C PHE A 12 2.27 1.81 6.15
N ASN A 13 1.79 2.61 5.19
CA ASN A 13 1.93 2.31 3.76
C ASN A 13 3.39 2.37 3.30
N VAL A 14 4.18 3.34 3.77
CA VAL A 14 5.62 3.43 3.46
C VAL A 14 6.35 2.23 4.03
N TYR A 15 6.09 1.85 5.28
CA TYR A 15 6.73 0.71 5.93
C TYR A 15 6.41 -0.61 5.22
N MET A 16 5.12 -0.89 5.02
CA MET A 16 4.68 -2.12 4.36
C MET A 16 5.11 -2.16 2.89
N GLY A 17 4.89 -1.06 2.15
CA GLY A 17 5.28 -0.92 0.76
C GLY A 17 6.79 -1.00 0.57
N GLY A 18 7.57 -0.44 1.50
CA GLY A 18 9.03 -0.53 1.54
C GLY A 18 9.50 -1.98 1.73
N ASN A 19 8.93 -2.71 2.68
CA ASN A 19 9.24 -4.14 2.85
C ASN A 19 8.90 -4.96 1.59
N PHE A 20 7.75 -4.72 0.97
CA PHE A 20 7.39 -5.37 -0.30
C PHE A 20 8.34 -4.96 -1.43
N PHE A 21 8.78 -3.71 -1.49
CA PHE A 21 9.73 -3.25 -2.49
C PHE A 21 11.09 -3.91 -2.33
N LEU A 22 11.64 -3.93 -1.11
CA LEU A 22 12.89 -4.61 -0.78
C LEU A 22 12.82 -6.11 -1.10
N ASN A 23 11.67 -6.74 -0.87
CA ASN A 23 11.41 -8.11 -1.32
C ASN A 23 11.37 -8.23 -2.85
N ALA A 24 10.70 -7.30 -3.53
CA ALA A 24 10.54 -7.31 -4.99
C ALA A 24 11.86 -7.16 -5.75
N ILE A 25 12.84 -6.46 -5.16
CA ILE A 25 14.21 -6.32 -5.70
C ILE A 25 15.20 -7.36 -5.16
N GLY A 26 14.72 -8.31 -4.34
CA GLY A 26 15.51 -9.45 -3.87
C GLY A 26 16.45 -9.17 -2.70
N ILE A 27 16.26 -8.08 -1.94
CA ILE A 27 17.07 -7.77 -0.75
C ILE A 27 16.61 -8.58 0.48
N LEU A 28 15.31 -8.60 0.79
CA LEU A 28 14.78 -9.27 2.01
C LEU A 28 14.44 -10.76 1.79
N GLN A 29 13.84 -11.09 0.65
CA GLN A 29 13.49 -12.47 0.26
C GLN A 29 12.62 -13.25 1.27
N ASP A 30 11.88 -12.56 2.14
CA ASP A 30 11.02 -13.13 3.19
C ASP A 30 9.51 -13.01 2.88
N SER A 31 9.15 -12.57 1.68
CA SER A 31 7.76 -12.38 1.27
C SER A 31 6.98 -13.70 1.20
N LYS A 32 5.81 -13.73 1.84
CA LYS A 32 4.86 -14.86 1.80
C LYS A 32 4.01 -14.90 0.52
N TYR A 33 4.11 -13.87 -0.32
CA TYR A 33 3.31 -13.72 -1.52
C TYR A 33 4.16 -14.05 -2.76
N GLY A 34 3.49 -14.46 -3.84
CA GLY A 34 4.17 -14.69 -5.11
C GLY A 34 4.82 -13.42 -5.66
N VAL A 35 5.89 -13.56 -6.44
CA VAL A 35 6.72 -12.45 -6.97
C VAL A 35 5.87 -11.35 -7.62
N GLY A 36 4.85 -11.72 -8.40
CA GLY A 36 3.93 -10.77 -9.03
C GLY A 36 3.11 -9.96 -8.02
N ALA A 37 2.57 -10.61 -7.00
CA ALA A 37 1.79 -9.96 -5.95
C ALA A 37 2.68 -9.04 -5.09
N THR A 38 3.89 -9.49 -4.74
CA THR A 38 4.86 -8.68 -3.99
C THR A 38 5.21 -7.38 -4.70
N ARG A 39 5.46 -7.44 -6.01
CA ARG A 39 5.69 -6.24 -6.84
C ARG A 39 4.46 -5.33 -6.89
N LEU A 40 3.28 -5.91 -7.10
CA LEU A 40 2.03 -5.15 -7.15
C LEU A 40 1.77 -4.39 -5.83
N TYR A 41 1.93 -5.07 -4.69
CA TYR A 41 1.73 -4.46 -3.38
C TYR A 41 2.76 -3.37 -3.07
N ALA A 42 4.02 -3.57 -3.46
CA ALA A 42 5.06 -2.55 -3.34
C ALA A 42 4.67 -1.25 -4.07
N VAL A 43 4.32 -1.37 -5.36
CA VAL A 43 3.95 -0.21 -6.19
C VAL A 43 2.71 0.46 -5.64
N LEU A 44 1.66 -0.31 -5.33
CA LEU A 44 0.39 0.23 -4.87
C LEU A 44 0.54 0.96 -3.53
N LEU A 45 1.19 0.36 -2.53
CA LEU A 45 1.36 0.99 -1.21
C LEU A 45 2.23 2.24 -1.28
N LEU A 46 3.35 2.20 -2.02
CA LEU A 46 4.26 3.34 -2.12
C LEU A 46 3.66 4.49 -2.95
N ALA A 47 2.95 4.18 -4.04
CA ALA A 47 2.28 5.20 -4.84
C ALA A 47 1.17 5.89 -4.04
N MET A 48 0.36 5.13 -3.32
CA MET A 48 -0.70 5.67 -2.47
C MET A 48 -0.12 6.46 -1.29
N ALA A 49 0.99 6.02 -0.69
CA ALA A 49 1.69 6.79 0.32
C ALA A 49 2.21 8.13 -0.23
N GLY A 50 2.85 8.12 -1.40
CA GLY A 50 3.31 9.33 -2.08
C GLY A 50 2.17 10.30 -2.39
N ALA A 51 1.04 9.79 -2.89
CA ALA A 51 -0.15 10.59 -3.12
C ALA A 51 -0.73 11.18 -1.81
N SER A 52 -0.80 10.40 -0.73
CA SER A 52 -1.21 10.90 0.59
C SER A 52 -0.28 12.01 1.10
N VAL A 53 1.04 11.87 0.93
CA VAL A 53 2.03 12.90 1.29
C VAL A 53 1.81 14.18 0.47
N TYR A 54 1.58 14.07 -0.84
CA TYR A 54 1.24 15.21 -1.70
C TYR A 54 -0.01 15.95 -1.20
N PHE A 55 -1.09 15.22 -0.91
CA PHE A 55 -2.32 15.84 -0.40
C PHE A 55 -2.15 16.44 1.00
N MET A 56 -1.29 15.87 1.84
CA MET A 56 -0.97 16.42 3.16
C MET A 56 -0.22 17.76 3.07
N PHE A 57 0.85 17.84 2.27
CA PHE A 57 1.73 19.01 2.27
C PHE A 57 1.38 20.05 1.20
N VAL A 58 1.08 19.62 -0.02
CA VAL A 58 0.88 20.53 -1.16
C VAL A 58 -0.55 21.04 -1.19
N LYS A 59 -1.53 20.16 -0.95
CA LYS A 59 -2.96 20.52 -0.95
C LYS A 59 -3.53 20.84 0.43
N SER A 60 -2.75 20.66 1.50
CA SER A 60 -3.20 20.82 2.90
C SER A 60 -4.52 20.09 3.22
N ASN A 61 -4.82 19.00 2.51
CA ASN A 61 -6.08 18.27 2.59
C ASN A 61 -5.88 16.90 3.26
N ALA A 62 -5.91 16.93 4.58
CA ALA A 62 -5.70 15.75 5.41
C ALA A 62 -6.80 14.69 5.28
N LYS A 63 -8.04 15.11 4.97
CA LYS A 63 -9.16 14.17 4.76
C LYS A 63 -8.92 13.34 3.50
N MET A 64 -8.51 13.98 2.40
CA MET A 64 -8.18 13.27 1.16
C MET A 64 -6.95 12.37 1.35
N ALA A 65 -5.91 12.87 2.03
CA ALA A 65 -4.74 12.06 2.33
C ALA A 65 -5.06 10.79 3.14
N LEU A 66 -5.96 10.90 4.13
CA LEU A 66 -6.46 9.77 4.89
C LEU A 66 -7.22 8.78 4.00
N TRP A 67 -8.13 9.25 3.15
CA TRP A 67 -8.88 8.39 2.24
C TRP A 67 -8.00 7.66 1.24
N ILE A 68 -6.99 8.33 0.70
CA ILE A 68 -5.97 7.68 -0.16
C ILE A 68 -5.23 6.62 0.66
N GLY A 69 -4.74 6.96 1.85
CA GLY A 69 -3.99 6.05 2.71
C GLY A 69 -4.77 4.78 3.06
N ALA A 70 -6.02 4.94 3.51
CA ALA A 70 -6.93 3.83 3.81
C ALA A 70 -7.39 3.08 2.54
N GLY A 71 -7.60 3.80 1.44
CA GLY A 71 -8.02 3.24 0.15
C GLY A 71 -7.02 2.24 -0.42
N ALA A 72 -5.72 2.41 -0.14
CA ALA A 72 -4.70 1.43 -0.50
C ALA A 72 -5.01 0.03 0.07
N TRP A 73 -5.47 -0.04 1.32
CA TRP A 73 -5.81 -1.30 1.99
C TRP A 73 -7.10 -1.91 1.47
N VAL A 74 -8.08 -1.07 1.14
CA VAL A 74 -9.31 -1.51 0.48
C VAL A 74 -8.98 -2.17 -0.87
N LEU A 75 -8.09 -1.57 -1.66
CA LEU A 75 -7.63 -2.14 -2.93
C LEU A 75 -6.90 -3.47 -2.73
N ILE A 76 -5.99 -3.55 -1.74
CA ILE A 76 -5.29 -4.81 -1.41
C ILE A 76 -6.29 -5.90 -1.02
N PHE A 77 -7.28 -5.56 -0.19
CA PHE A 77 -8.33 -6.50 0.21
C PHE A 77 -9.08 -7.04 -1.02
N PHE A 78 -9.46 -6.18 -1.97
CA PHE A 78 -10.10 -6.64 -3.20
C PHE A 78 -9.18 -7.47 -4.10
N ILE A 79 -7.89 -7.17 -4.17
CA ILE A 79 -6.92 -8.00 -4.90
C ILE A 79 -6.80 -9.39 -4.27
N LEU A 80 -6.76 -9.47 -2.94
CA LEU A 80 -6.74 -10.73 -2.22
C LEU A 80 -8.03 -11.52 -2.45
N LEU A 81 -9.19 -10.87 -2.37
CA LEU A 81 -10.49 -11.49 -2.62
C LEU A 81 -10.60 -12.00 -4.06
N ALA A 82 -10.15 -11.21 -5.04
CA ALA A 82 -10.12 -11.62 -6.44
C ALA A 82 -9.20 -12.83 -6.64
N ASN A 83 -8.04 -12.86 -5.97
CA ASN A 83 -7.14 -14.02 -6.02
C ASN A 83 -7.79 -15.27 -5.39
N MET A 84 -8.60 -15.12 -4.35
CA MET A 84 -9.35 -16.26 -3.79
C MET A 84 -10.42 -16.82 -4.74
N ILE A 85 -11.10 -15.95 -5.49
CA ILE A 85 -12.21 -16.35 -6.38
C ILE A 85 -11.68 -16.88 -7.73
N PHE A 86 -10.65 -16.23 -8.29
CA PHE A 86 -10.16 -16.49 -9.64
C PHE A 86 -8.77 -17.14 -9.68
N GLY A 87 -8.11 -17.28 -8.52
CA GLY A 87 -6.81 -17.91 -8.42
C GLY A 87 -6.91 -19.37 -8.85
N LYS A 88 -6.08 -19.75 -9.82
CA LYS A 88 -5.88 -21.16 -10.16
C LYS A 88 -4.99 -21.77 -9.09
N TYR A 89 -5.60 -22.38 -8.09
CA TYR A 89 -4.95 -23.28 -7.15
C TYR A 89 -4.73 -24.63 -7.85
N ASN A 90 -3.80 -24.66 -8.80
CA ASN A 90 -3.35 -25.89 -9.43
C ASN A 90 -2.23 -26.51 -8.59
#